data_AF-A0A7L5ZB89-F1
#
_entry.id   AF-A0A7L5ZB89-F1
#
_cell.length_a   1.000
_cell.length_b   1.000
_cell.length_c   1.000
_cell.angle_alpha   90.00
_cell.angle_beta   90.00
_cell.angle_gamma   90.00
#
_symmetry.space_group_name_H-M   'P 1'
#
loop_
_entity.id
_entity.type
_entity.pdbx_description
1 polymer ?
#
loop_
_entity_poly.entity_id
_entity_poly.type
_entity_poly.pdbx_seq_one_letter_code
_entity_poly.pdbx_strand_id
1 'polypeptide(L)' 'MDDHPGQEDHPDPDVRPDSATLGALLRWTASGGTYRVLHLDDRRALVGLETCLGGEQVDRLDSADPGFIEWLRSHPDPT' A
#
# COMPACT_ATOMS: atom_id res chain seq x y z
N MET A 1 -35.90 -24.59 1.84
CA MET A 1 -35.07 -24.86 0.66
C MET A 1 -34.17 -23.67 0.49
N ASP A 2 -33.07 -23.67 1.25
CA ASP A 2 -31.72 -24.02 0.79
C ASP A 2 -31.17 -22.85 -0.03
N ASP A 3 -30.02 -22.24 0.21
CA ASP A 3 -28.95 -22.27 1.21
C ASP A 3 -28.14 -21.04 0.76
N HIS A 4 -27.99 -20.00 1.58
CA HIS A 4 -27.09 -18.89 1.24
C HIS A 4 -25.70 -19.38 1.68
N PRO A 5 -24.81 -19.80 0.75
CA PRO A 5 -23.54 -20.35 1.15
C PRO A 5 -22.77 -19.26 1.91
N GLY A 6 -22.27 -19.63 3.09
CA GLY A 6 -21.34 -18.82 3.85
C GLY A 6 -19.99 -18.67 3.13
N GLN A 7 -19.18 -17.77 3.70
CA GLN A 7 -17.79 -17.42 3.33
C GLN A 7 -17.76 -16.45 2.14
N GLU A 8 -17.19 -15.24 2.25
CA GLU A 8 -15.74 -15.02 2.39
C GLU A 8 -15.43 -13.82 3.32
N ASP A 9 -15.21 -14.11 4.60
CA ASP A 9 -14.19 -13.37 5.36
C ASP A 9 -12.84 -13.91 4.88
N HIS A 10 -12.02 -13.09 4.24
CA HIS A 10 -10.60 -13.38 4.08
C HIS A 10 -9.78 -12.08 3.98
N PRO A 11 -9.45 -11.42 5.10
CA PRO A 11 -8.24 -10.60 5.14
C PRO A 11 -6.96 -11.49 5.17
N ASP A 12 -6.43 -11.71 3.95
CA ASP A 12 -5.04 -11.71 3.40
C ASP A 12 -3.82 -12.27 4.17
N PRO A 13 -2.95 -13.11 3.53
CA PRO A 13 -1.48 -12.85 3.61
C PRO A 13 -0.51 -13.44 2.52
N ASP A 14 -0.91 -13.84 1.30
CA ASP A 14 0.06 -14.39 0.29
C ASP A 14 0.62 -13.31 -0.66
N VAL A 15 1.51 -12.50 -0.10
CA VAL A 15 2.78 -12.01 -0.66
C VAL A 15 3.01 -12.35 -2.15
N ARG A 16 2.66 -11.44 -3.06
CA ARG A 16 3.41 -11.29 -4.32
C ARG A 16 4.45 -10.19 -4.13
N PRO A 17 5.69 -10.41 -4.61
CA PRO A 17 6.90 -10.01 -3.92
C PRO A 17 6.91 -8.50 -3.76
N ASP A 18 7.04 -8.01 -2.53
CA ASP A 18 7.95 -6.96 -2.08
C ASP A 18 8.36 -5.84 -3.08
N SER A 19 8.81 -6.19 -4.30
CA SER A 19 9.08 -5.29 -5.43
C SER A 19 7.85 -4.80 -6.22
N ALA A 20 6.74 -5.56 -6.25
CA ALA A 20 5.50 -5.19 -6.92
C ALA A 20 4.76 -4.06 -6.19
N THR A 21 4.83 -4.04 -4.86
CA THR A 21 4.25 -2.96 -4.04
C THR A 21 4.95 -1.63 -4.32
N LEU A 22 6.29 -1.63 -4.39
CA LEU A 22 7.04 -0.45 -4.83
C LEU A 22 6.67 -0.04 -6.25
N GLY A 23 6.54 -1.01 -7.17
CA GLY A 23 6.12 -0.73 -8.56
C GLY A 23 4.73 -0.09 -8.64
N ALA A 24 3.78 -0.52 -7.79
CA ALA A 24 2.45 0.08 -7.71
C ALA A 24 2.51 1.53 -7.20
N LEU A 25 3.30 1.79 -6.16
CA LEU A 25 3.51 3.14 -5.61
C LEU A 25 4.13 4.08 -6.65
N LEU A 26 5.18 3.64 -7.34
CA LEU A 26 5.85 4.41 -8.39
C LEU A 26 4.92 4.70 -9.58
N ARG A 27 4.06 3.74 -9.95
CA ARG A 27 3.06 3.95 -11.00
C ARG A 27 1.99 4.95 -10.55
N TRP A 28 1.57 4.90 -9.28
CA TRP A 28 0.62 5.84 -8.71
C TRP A 28 1.16 7.26 -8.77
N THR A 29 2.39 7.48 -8.30
CA THR A 29 3.05 8.79 -8.33
C THR A 29 3.29 9.29 -9.75
N ALA A 30 3.67 8.40 -10.68
CA ALA A 30 3.79 8.73 -12.09
C ALA A 30 2.46 9.16 -12.74
N SER A 31 1.32 8.72 -12.20
CA SER A 31 -0.02 9.14 -12.65
C SER A 31 -0.46 10.48 -12.04
N GLY A 32 0.35 11.10 -11.19
CA GLY A 32 0.01 12.31 -10.44
C GLY A 32 -0.73 12.03 -9.12
N GLY A 33 -0.82 10.76 -8.71
CA GLY A 33 -1.35 10.39 -7.41
C GLY A 33 -0.35 10.72 -6.29
N THR A 34 -0.86 11.09 -5.12
CA THR A 34 -0.03 11.35 -3.94
C THR A 34 -0.11 10.18 -2.97
N TYR A 35 0.79 10.11 -2.01
CA TYR A 35 0.77 9.06 -1.00
C TYR A 35 1.22 9.60 0.34
N ARG A 36 0.74 8.95 1.39
CA ARG A 36 1.08 9.28 2.76
C ARG A 36 1.57 8.05 3.50
N VAL A 37 2.72 8.17 4.13
CA VAL A 37 3.24 7.13 5.01
C VAL A 37 2.38 7.12 6.29
N LEU A 38 1.70 6.00 6.53
CA LEU A 38 0.86 5.79 7.72
C LEU A 38 1.64 5.06 8.82
N HIS A 39 2.50 4.12 8.42
CA HIS A 39 3.39 3.39 9.31
C HIS A 39 4.70 3.10 8.59
N LEU A 40 5.82 3.20 9.29
CA LEU A 40 7.12 2.85 8.77
C LEU A 40 8.00 2.39 9.92
N ASP A 41 8.38 1.12 9.89
CA ASP A 41 9.27 0.47 10.83
C ASP A 41 10.26 -0.44 10.10
N ASP A 42 11.24 -1.02 10.81
CA ASP A 42 12.26 -1.89 10.20
C ASP A 42 11.71 -3.23 9.67
N ARG A 43 10.45 -3.57 9.96
CA ARG A 43 9.81 -4.84 9.57
C ARG A 43 8.58 -4.64 8.70
N ARG A 44 7.94 -3.48 8.73
CA ARG A 44 6.75 -3.19 7.95
C ARG A 44 6.64 -1.72 7.57
N ALA A 45 6.03 -1.47 6.43
CA ALA A 45 5.60 -0.15 6.00
C ALA A 45 4.14 -0.21 5.55
N LEU A 46 3.37 0.80 5.94
CA LEU A 46 2.04 1.09 5.41
C LEU A 46 2.04 2.48 4.78
N VAL A 47 1.50 2.54 3.57
CA VAL A 47 1.31 3.77 2.82
C VAL A 47 -0.13 3.86 2.36
N GLY A 48 -0.78 4.97 2.66
CA GLY A 48 -2.07 5.32 2.07
C GLY A 48 -1.86 5.96 0.71
N LEU A 49 -2.49 5.42 -0.34
CA LEU A 49 -2.55 6.09 -1.63
C LEU A 49 -3.65 7.14 -1.57
N GLU A 50 -3.30 8.37 -1.90
CA GLU A 50 -4.22 9.51 -1.89
C GLU A 50 -4.51 9.97 -3.31
N THR A 51 -5.72 10.48 -3.52
CA THR A 51 -6.11 11.08 -4.80
C THR A 51 -5.11 12.15 -5.26
N CYS A 52 -5.12 12.49 -6.55
CA CYS A 52 -4.25 13.52 -7.12
C CYS A 52 -4.43 14.91 -6.47
N LEU A 53 -5.54 15.15 -5.77
CA LEU A 53 -5.81 16.41 -5.06
C LEU A 53 -5.27 16.41 -3.62
N GLY A 54 -4.79 15.26 -3.11
CA GLY A 54 -4.34 15.08 -1.73
C GLY A 54 -5.48 15.17 -0.72
N GLY A 55 -5.57 14.22 0.22
CA GLY A 55 -6.52 14.32 1.34
C GLY A 55 -7.68 13.31 1.35
N GLU A 56 -7.85 12.51 0.30
CA GLU A 56 -8.71 11.32 0.36
C GLU A 56 -7.90 10.07 0.04
N GLN A 57 -7.81 9.18 1.03
CA GLN A 57 -7.14 7.89 0.89
C GLN A 57 -8.04 6.96 0.08
N VAL A 58 -7.59 6.58 -1.11
CA VAL A 58 -8.33 5.67 -2.00
C VAL A 58 -7.94 4.22 -1.82
N ASP A 59 -6.71 3.97 -1.38
CA ASP A 59 -6.18 2.61 -1.23
C ASP A 59 -5.04 2.58 -0.19
N ARG A 60 -4.54 1.38 0.13
CA ARG A 60 -3.45 1.20 1.08
C ARG A 60 -2.51 0.10 0.60
N LEU A 61 -1.23 0.44 0.54
CA LEU A 61 -0.16 -0.50 0.34
C LEU A 61 0.45 -0.86 1.69
N ASP A 62 0.50 -2.16 1.99
CA ASP A 62 1.29 -2.68 3.09
C ASP A 62 2.36 -3.63 2.58
N SER A 63 3.56 -3.55 3.14
CA SER A 63 4.66 -4.43 2.77
C SER A 63 5.68 -4.54 3.88
N ALA A 64 6.28 -5.72 4.01
CA ALA A 64 7.41 -5.99 4.88
C ALA A 64 8.74 -6.01 4.12
N ASP A 65 8.76 -5.59 2.86
CA ASP A 65 9.94 -5.58 2.02
C ASP A 65 10.97 -4.60 2.57
N PRO A 66 12.21 -5.03 2.85
CA PRO A 66 13.28 -4.10 3.16
C PRO A 66 13.53 -3.09 2.03
N GLY A 67 13.35 -3.45 0.75
CA GLY A 67 13.50 -2.52 -0.36
C GLY A 67 12.47 -1.39 -0.35
N PHE A 68 11.20 -1.70 -0.10
CA PHE A 68 10.11 -0.74 0.05
C PHE A 68 10.30 0.14 1.29
N ILE A 69 10.69 -0.45 2.43
CA ILE A 69 10.98 0.28 3.68
C ILE A 69 12.11 1.29 3.46
N GLU A 70 13.24 0.87 2.88
CA GLU A 70 14.39 1.74 2.63
C GLU A 70 14.07 2.83 1.59
N TRP A 71 13.25 2.51 0.58
CA TRP A 71 12.79 3.49 -0.39
C TRP A 71 11.95 4.59 0.28
N LEU A 72 10.99 4.22 1.15
CA LEU A 72 10.15 5.17 1.89
C LEU A 72 10.94 5.99 2.91
N ARG A 73 11.97 5.41 3.52
CA ARG A 73 12.90 6.15 4.38
C ARG A 73 13.66 7.24 3.61
N SER A 74 14.01 6.95 2.36
CA SER A 74 14.69 7.90 1.47
C SER A 74 13.74 8.90 0.82
N HIS A 75 12.47 8.53 0.65
CA HIS A 75 11.40 9.32 0.03
C HIS A 75 10.19 9.36 0.98
N PRO A 76 10.25 10.19 2.04
CA PRO A 76 9.09 10.46 2.87
C PRO A 76 7.98 11.12 2.04
N ASP A 77 6.77 11.22 2.60
CA ASP A 77 5.62 11.79 1.90
C ASP A 77 5.99 13.11 1.20
N PRO A 78 5.63 13.28 -0.09
CA PRO A 78 5.89 14.52 -0.79
C PRO A 78 5.00 15.62 -0.19
N THR A 79 5.59 16.44 0.69
CA THR A 79 4.97 17.64 1.28
C THR A 79 4.50 18.63 0.22
#